data_AF-A0A3D8Z1E6-F1
#
_entry.id   AF-A0A3D8Z1E6-F1
#
_cell.length_a   1.000
_cell.length_b   1.000
_cell.length_c   1.000
_cell.angle_alpha   90.00
_cell.angle_beta   90.00
_cell.angle_gamma   90.00
#
_symmetry.space_group_name_H-M   'P 1'
#
loop_
_entity.id
_entity.type
_entity.pdbx_description
1 polymer ?
#
loop_
_entity_poly.entity_id
_entity_poly.type
_entity_poly.pdbx_seq_one_letter_code
_entity_poly.pdbx_strand_id
1 'polypeptide(L)'
;MFFNKKEKPIQVLYNVELFTNKSTDDDTLQAWTDQLMDAAENVGTAEWIIAEEYNPRQLEILKERFPTVDQQQPFFQINEIDYTAIQEEVEKMESTQKWRKFFKLIPLGVYLDIEDRIVTDASRALLCTNDLDEAERFLVEHAKIDNLG
;
A
#
# COMPACT_ATOMS: atom_id res chain seq x y z
N MET A 1 6.02 31.16 -26.36
CA MET A 1 6.67 29.84 -26.48
C MET A 1 6.51 29.15 -25.14
N PHE A 2 5.64 28.15 -25.08
CA PHE A 2 5.41 27.35 -23.88
C PHE A 2 6.39 26.17 -23.93
N PHE A 3 7.31 26.11 -22.97
CA PHE A 3 8.11 24.92 -22.76
C PHE A 3 7.17 23.84 -22.22
N ASN A 4 6.78 22.89 -23.08
CA ASN A 4 6.24 21.61 -22.63
C ASN A 4 7.36 20.93 -21.85
N LYS A 5 7.35 21.07 -20.52
CA LYS A 5 8.05 20.11 -19.66
C LYS A 5 7.45 18.77 -20.03
N LYS A 6 8.27 17.87 -20.59
CA LYS A 6 7.90 16.45 -20.63
C LYS A 6 7.72 16.06 -19.17
N GLU A 7 6.47 15.88 -18.76
CA GLU A 7 6.18 15.21 -17.50
C GLU A 7 6.92 13.88 -17.56
N LYS A 8 7.78 13.63 -16.56
CA LYS A 8 8.33 12.28 -16.42
C LYS A 8 7.14 11.34 -16.26
N PRO A 9 7.14 10.14 -16.87
CA PRO A 9 6.10 9.17 -16.59
C PRO A 9 6.02 9.02 -15.07
N ILE A 10 4.81 9.18 -14.53
CA ILE A 10 4.55 8.93 -13.13
C ILE A 10 4.75 7.44 -12.96
N GLN A 11 5.84 7.04 -12.32
CA GLN A 11 6.07 5.65 -11.96
C GLN A 11 4.93 5.23 -11.04
N VAL A 12 4.21 4.17 -11.39
CA VAL A 12 3.22 3.58 -10.51
C VAL A 12 3.98 3.05 -9.30
N LEU A 13 3.54 3.41 -8.10
CA LEU A 13 4.15 2.93 -6.87
C LEU A 13 3.22 1.95 -6.17
N TYR A 14 3.81 0.94 -5.54
CA TYR A 14 3.08 -0.09 -4.82
C TYR A 14 3.32 0.00 -3.32
N ASN A 15 2.24 -0.20 -2.56
CA ASN A 15 2.27 -0.47 -1.13
C ASN A 15 2.23 -1.99 -0.91
N VAL A 16 3.09 -2.48 -0.03
CA VAL A 16 3.21 -3.91 0.30
C VAL A 16 2.95 -4.11 1.78
N GLU A 17 1.93 -4.89 2.11
CA GLU A 17 1.58 -5.24 3.49
C GLU A 17 1.87 -6.70 3.75
N LEU A 18 2.69 -6.97 4.77
CA LEU A 18 2.95 -8.31 5.29
C LEU A 18 2.10 -8.55 6.54
N PHE A 19 1.06 -9.35 6.42
CA PHE A 19 0.22 -9.76 7.53
C PHE A 19 0.85 -10.93 8.27
N THR A 20 0.91 -10.86 9.61
CA THR A 20 1.41 -11.93 10.48
C THR A 20 0.48 -12.20 11.65
N ASN A 21 0.48 -13.42 12.16
CA ASN A 21 -0.21 -13.84 13.38
C ASN A 21 0.73 -13.98 14.59
N LYS A 22 1.85 -13.23 14.60
CA LYS A 22 2.88 -13.26 15.67
C LYS A 22 3.61 -14.60 15.81
N SER A 23 3.46 -15.51 14.86
CA SER A 23 4.21 -16.79 14.82
C SER A 23 5.59 -16.65 14.19
N THR A 24 5.79 -15.60 13.41
CA THR A 24 7.05 -15.26 12.74
C THR A 24 7.76 -14.18 13.55
N ASP A 25 9.07 -14.33 13.75
CA ASP A 25 9.88 -13.36 14.48
C ASP A 25 10.09 -12.07 13.69
N ASP A 26 10.26 -10.97 14.42
CA ASP A 26 10.39 -9.62 13.87
C ASP A 26 11.59 -9.48 12.92
N ASP A 27 12.69 -10.20 13.16
CA ASP A 27 13.89 -10.15 12.29
C ASP A 27 13.58 -10.73 10.90
N THR A 28 12.81 -11.82 10.85
CA THR A 28 12.34 -12.42 9.59
C THR A 28 11.36 -11.51 8.87
N LEU A 29 10.41 -10.91 9.60
CA LEU A 29 9.45 -9.96 9.02
C LEU A 29 10.16 -8.74 8.41
N GLN A 30 11.13 -8.18 9.14
CA GLN A 30 11.95 -7.07 8.66
C GLN A 30 12.75 -7.45 7.42
N ALA A 31 13.36 -8.64 7.42
CA ALA A 31 14.12 -9.13 6.25
C ALA A 31 13.25 -9.25 5.00
N TRP A 32 11.99 -9.71 5.14
CA TRP A 32 11.06 -9.80 4.02
C TRP A 32 10.60 -8.43 3.53
N THR A 33 10.28 -7.48 4.43
CA THR A 33 9.92 -6.13 4.01
C THR A 33 11.09 -5.41 3.34
N ASP A 34 12.32 -5.58 3.84
CA ASP A 34 13.53 -5.02 3.21
C ASP A 34 13.77 -5.62 1.83
N GLN A 35 13.64 -6.95 1.69
CA GLN A 35 13.74 -7.63 0.40
C GLN A 35 12.71 -7.11 -0.60
N LEU A 36 11.47 -6.89 -0.16
CA LEU A 36 10.40 -6.37 -1.01
C LEU A 36 10.65 -4.91 -1.39
N MET A 37 11.13 -4.07 -0.47
CA MET A 37 11.54 -2.70 -0.80
C MET A 37 12.66 -2.65 -1.85
N ASP A 38 13.64 -3.55 -1.74
CA ASP A 38 14.79 -3.60 -2.64
C ASP A 38 14.52 -4.35 -3.96
N ALA A 39 13.37 -5.05 -4.06
CA ALA A 39 13.01 -5.85 -5.22
C ALA A 39 12.89 -5.03 -6.51
N ALA A 40 12.33 -3.82 -6.42
CA ALA A 40 12.09 -2.97 -7.57
C ALA A 40 11.93 -1.49 -7.20
N GLU A 41 12.24 -0.59 -8.14
CA GLU A 41 12.13 0.87 -7.95
C GLU A 41 10.69 1.38 -7.78
N ASN A 42 9.69 0.53 -8.06
CA ASN A 42 8.27 0.87 -7.98
C ASN A 42 7.63 0.51 -6.63
N VAL A 43 8.42 0.21 -5.60
CA VAL A 43 7.92 -0.06 -4.26
C VAL A 43 7.98 1.23 -3.45
N GLY A 44 6.81 1.77 -3.11
CA GLY A 44 6.69 2.99 -2.32
C GLY A 44 6.84 2.73 -0.82
N THR A 45 6.20 1.66 -0.34
CA THR A 45 6.17 1.26 1.07
C THR A 45 6.11 -0.25 1.19
N ALA A 46 6.77 -0.80 2.20
CA ALA A 46 6.60 -2.17 2.64
C ALA A 46 6.64 -2.20 4.16
N GLU A 47 5.59 -2.76 4.77
CA GLU A 47 5.46 -2.84 6.21
C GLU A 47 4.78 -4.13 6.63
N TRP A 48 5.00 -4.55 7.88
CA TRP A 48 4.33 -5.70 8.45
C TRP A 48 3.28 -5.28 9.48
N ILE A 49 2.17 -6.01 9.51
CA ILE A 49 1.01 -5.73 10.34
C ILE A 49 0.58 -7.02 11.04
N ILE A 50 0.18 -6.90 12.31
CA ILE A 50 -0.45 -7.99 13.04
C ILE A 50 -1.88 -8.15 12.54
N ALA A 51 -2.20 -9.28 11.91
CA ALA A 51 -3.51 -9.51 11.30
C ALA A 51 -4.67 -9.37 12.31
N GLU A 52 -4.47 -9.78 13.56
CA GLU A 52 -5.48 -9.64 14.63
C GLU A 52 -5.80 -8.18 14.99
N GLU A 53 -4.86 -7.27 14.74
CA GLU A 53 -4.99 -5.83 15.04
C GLU A 53 -5.55 -5.07 13.82
N TYR A 54 -5.63 -5.73 12.67
CA TYR A 54 -6.13 -5.17 11.42
C TYR A 54 -7.66 -5.21 11.33
N ASN A 55 -8.22 -4.45 10.38
CA ASN A 55 -9.66 -4.35 10.20
C ASN A 55 -10.27 -5.70 9.74
N PRO A 56 -11.16 -6.34 10.55
CA PRO A 56 -11.70 -7.66 10.21
C PRO A 56 -12.46 -7.69 8.89
N ARG A 57 -13.10 -6.57 8.51
CA ARG A 57 -13.82 -6.47 7.24
C ARG A 57 -12.88 -6.49 6.05
N GLN A 58 -11.69 -5.88 6.18
CA GLN A 58 -10.70 -5.91 5.11
C GLN A 58 -10.12 -7.32 4.94
N LEU A 59 -9.86 -8.04 6.03
CA LEU A 59 -9.45 -9.46 5.97
C LEU A 59 -10.51 -10.35 5.31
N GLU A 60 -11.80 -10.11 5.60
CA GLU A 60 -12.91 -10.81 4.94
C GLU A 60 -12.91 -10.56 3.43
N ILE A 61 -12.74 -9.31 3.00
CA ILE A 61 -12.62 -8.95 1.58
C ILE A 61 -11.43 -9.68 0.93
N LEU A 62 -10.26 -9.71 1.58
CA LEU A 62 -9.11 -10.46 1.06
C LEU A 62 -9.41 -11.94 0.93
N LYS A 63 -10.10 -12.53 1.91
CA LYS A 63 -10.47 -13.95 1.90
C LYS A 63 -11.44 -14.28 0.76
N GLU A 64 -12.39 -13.40 0.49
CA GLU A 64 -13.35 -13.55 -0.61
C GLU A 64 -12.67 -13.41 -1.97
N ARG A 65 -11.76 -12.44 -2.11
CA ARG A 65 -11.07 -12.14 -3.38
C ARG A 65 -9.94 -13.13 -3.67
N PHE A 66 -9.27 -13.63 -2.64
CA PHE A 66 -8.10 -14.51 -2.71
C PHE A 66 -8.29 -15.76 -1.83
N PRO A 67 -9.26 -16.64 -2.15
CA PRO A 67 -9.65 -17.75 -1.28
C PRO A 67 -8.58 -18.85 -1.13
N THR A 68 -7.53 -18.82 -1.95
CA THR A 68 -6.40 -19.75 -1.89
C THR A 68 -5.34 -19.33 -0.87
N VAL A 69 -5.40 -18.08 -0.38
CA VAL A 69 -4.45 -17.55 0.60
C VAL A 69 -4.84 -18.06 1.99
N ASP A 70 -3.88 -18.69 2.66
CA ASP A 70 -4.01 -19.09 4.06
C ASP A 70 -3.71 -17.90 4.98
N GLN A 71 -4.76 -17.24 5.47
CA GLN A 71 -4.64 -16.12 6.41
C GLN A 71 -4.23 -16.55 7.83
N GLN A 72 -4.03 -17.86 8.08
CA GLN A 72 -3.43 -18.36 9.33
C GLN A 72 -1.90 -18.40 9.27
N GLN A 73 -1.31 -18.16 8.11
CA GLN A 73 0.13 -18.02 7.90
C GLN A 73 0.45 -16.59 7.49
N PRO A 74 1.72 -16.16 7.54
CA PRO A 74 2.09 -14.88 6.96
C PRO A 74 1.67 -14.78 5.50
N PHE A 75 1.16 -13.63 5.10
CA PHE A 75 0.75 -13.36 3.73
C PHE A 75 1.02 -11.91 3.35
N PHE A 76 1.21 -11.69 2.05
CA PHE A 76 1.53 -10.41 1.45
C PHE A 76 0.31 -9.90 0.69
N GLN A 77 -0.01 -8.64 0.85
CA GLN A 77 -0.95 -7.89 0.03
C GLN A 77 -0.17 -6.81 -0.73
N ILE A 78 -0.45 -6.64 -2.02
CA ILE A 78 0.13 -5.57 -2.83
C ILE A 78 -0.97 -4.72 -3.44
N ASN A 79 -0.90 -3.42 -3.19
CA ASN A 79 -1.83 -2.41 -3.69
C ASN A 79 -1.08 -1.34 -4.47
N GLU A 80 -1.70 -0.78 -5.50
CA GLU A 80 -1.21 0.45 -6.13
C GLU A 80 -1.48 1.66 -5.22
N ILE A 81 -0.52 2.57 -5.11
CA ILE A 81 -0.66 3.83 -4.39
C ILE A 81 -1.42 4.81 -5.29
N ASP A 82 -2.74 4.89 -5.07
CA ASP A 82 -3.61 5.83 -5.76
C ASP A 82 -3.51 7.24 -5.14
N TYR A 83 -2.47 7.98 -5.57
CA TYR A 83 -2.25 9.37 -5.14
C TYR A 83 -3.44 10.30 -5.46
N THR A 84 -4.22 9.98 -6.50
CA THR A 84 -5.40 10.78 -6.86
C THR A 84 -6.49 10.59 -5.81
N ALA A 85 -6.80 9.34 -5.44
CA ALA A 85 -7.77 9.06 -4.38
C ALA A 85 -7.33 9.64 -3.02
N ILE A 86 -6.03 9.56 -2.69
CA ILE A 86 -5.48 10.18 -1.46
C ILE A 86 -5.73 11.67 -1.49
N GLN A 87 -5.36 12.36 -2.57
CA GLN A 87 -5.57 13.79 -2.69
C GLN A 87 -7.05 14.18 -2.60
N GLU A 88 -7.94 13.44 -3.28
CA GLU A 88 -9.38 13.70 -3.22
C GLU A 88 -9.95 13.56 -1.81
N GLU A 89 -9.57 12.52 -1.06
CA GLU A 89 -10.03 12.32 0.31
C GLU A 89 -9.44 13.34 1.28
N VAL A 90 -8.18 13.74 1.09
CA VAL A 90 -7.56 14.84 1.84
C VAL A 90 -8.31 16.16 1.59
N GLU A 91 -8.58 16.50 0.33
CA GLU A 91 -9.33 17.71 -0.03
C GLU A 91 -10.75 17.70 0.55
N LYS A 92 -11.44 16.56 0.50
CA LYS A 92 -12.75 16.37 1.15
C LYS A 92 -12.65 16.62 2.65
N MET A 93 -11.72 15.96 3.35
CA MET A 93 -11.51 16.13 4.79
C MET A 93 -11.24 17.61 5.13
N GLU A 94 -10.32 18.24 4.42
CA GLU A 94 -9.98 19.65 4.59
C GLU A 94 -11.17 20.59 4.36
N SER A 95 -12.02 20.27 3.38
CA SER A 95 -13.23 21.04 3.08
C SER A 95 -14.28 20.97 4.20
N THR A 96 -14.29 19.90 5.00
CA THR A 96 -15.15 19.77 6.19
C THR A 96 -14.55 20.43 7.42
N GLN A 97 -13.22 20.61 7.45
CA GLN A 97 -12.46 21.18 8.58
C GLN A 97 -11.89 22.58 8.27
N LYS A 98 -12.57 23.40 7.47
CA LYS A 98 -12.06 24.70 6.96
C LYS A 98 -11.42 25.59 8.02
N TRP A 99 -12.03 25.70 9.19
CA TRP A 99 -11.50 26.49 10.31
C TRP A 99 -10.18 25.92 10.86
N ARG A 100 -10.10 24.59 11.03
CA ARG A 100 -8.87 23.94 11.47
C ARG A 100 -7.79 24.04 10.40
N LYS A 101 -8.12 23.88 9.11
CA LYS A 101 -7.19 24.11 8.01
C LYS A 101 -6.64 25.54 8.00
N PHE A 102 -7.51 26.54 8.14
CA PHE A 102 -7.12 27.95 8.15
C PHE A 102 -6.09 28.26 9.25
N PHE A 103 -6.29 27.69 10.44
CA PHE A 103 -5.36 27.84 11.55
C PHE A 103 -4.24 26.77 11.57
N LYS A 104 -4.13 25.91 10.56
CA LYS A 104 -3.16 24.79 10.49
C LYS A 104 -3.22 23.86 11.72
N LEU A 105 -4.43 23.57 12.19
CA LEU A 105 -4.72 22.76 13.37
C LEU A 105 -5.19 21.34 13.04
N ILE A 106 -5.10 20.91 11.79
CA ILE A 106 -5.36 19.51 11.43
C ILE A 106 -4.11 18.70 11.80
N PRO A 107 -4.19 17.72 12.71
CA PRO A 107 -3.03 16.91 13.08
C PRO A 107 -2.52 16.09 11.90
N LEU A 108 -1.20 15.89 11.82
CA LEU A 108 -0.58 15.03 10.79
C LEU A 108 -1.20 13.62 10.77
N GLY A 109 -1.51 13.06 11.94
CA GLY A 109 -2.15 11.75 12.04
C GLY A 109 -3.44 11.62 11.23
N VAL A 110 -4.24 12.69 11.08
CA VAL A 110 -5.47 12.63 10.28
C VAL A 110 -5.17 12.45 8.79
N TYR A 111 -4.05 12.98 8.30
CA TYR A 111 -3.63 12.78 6.92
C TYR A 111 -3.10 11.35 6.72
N LEU A 112 -2.30 10.86 7.68
CA LEU A 112 -1.79 9.49 7.65
C LEU A 112 -2.91 8.46 7.72
N ASP A 113 -3.94 8.67 8.55
CA ASP A 113 -5.12 7.79 8.64
C ASP A 113 -5.88 7.71 7.30
N ILE A 114 -5.89 8.79 6.52
CA ILE A 114 -6.52 8.80 5.18
C ILE A 114 -5.67 8.01 4.19
N GLU A 115 -4.36 8.25 4.18
CA GLU A 115 -3.40 7.56 3.34
C GLU A 115 -3.44 6.05 3.62
N ASP A 116 -3.24 5.64 4.86
CA ASP A 116 -3.30 4.26 5.34
C ASP A 116 -4.58 3.54 4.88
N ARG A 117 -5.74 4.16 5.10
CA ARG A 117 -7.02 3.58 4.68
C ARG A 117 -7.14 3.34 3.18
N ILE A 118 -6.49 4.16 2.36
CA ILE A 118 -6.56 4.06 0.89
C ILE A 118 -5.54 3.07 0.38
N VAL A 119 -4.30 3.13 0.87
CA VAL A 119 -3.22 2.25 0.42
C VAL A 119 -3.41 0.81 0.92
N THR A 120 -4.18 0.62 2.01
CA THR A 120 -4.52 -0.69 2.57
C THR A 120 -5.91 -1.21 2.18
N ASP A 121 -6.62 -0.56 1.24
CA ASP A 121 -7.97 -1.00 0.85
C ASP A 121 -7.93 -2.39 0.17
N ALA A 122 -8.34 -3.43 0.90
CA ALA A 122 -8.36 -4.80 0.42
C ALA A 122 -9.22 -5.01 -0.83
N SER A 123 -10.17 -4.11 -1.12
CA SER A 123 -10.96 -4.20 -2.36
C SER A 123 -10.17 -3.80 -3.61
N ARG A 124 -9.04 -3.11 -3.42
CA ARG A 124 -8.12 -2.64 -4.47
C ARG A 124 -6.86 -3.49 -4.60
N ALA A 125 -6.65 -4.46 -3.71
CA ALA A 125 -5.50 -5.36 -3.79
C ALA A 125 -5.35 -6.01 -5.17
N LEU A 126 -4.14 -5.93 -5.70
CA LEU A 126 -3.77 -6.47 -7.01
C LEU A 126 -3.20 -7.88 -6.87
N LEU A 127 -2.48 -8.12 -5.77
CA LEU A 127 -1.98 -9.43 -5.40
C LEU A 127 -2.25 -9.67 -3.91
N CYS A 128 -2.57 -10.92 -3.58
CA CYS A 128 -2.50 -11.44 -2.22
C CYS A 128 -1.94 -12.86 -2.28
N THR A 129 -0.87 -13.16 -1.53
CA THR A 129 -0.17 -14.45 -1.60
C THR A 129 0.54 -14.80 -0.29
N ASN A 130 0.73 -16.09 -0.02
CA ASN A 130 1.62 -16.56 1.04
C ASN A 130 3.08 -16.72 0.57
N ASP A 131 3.36 -16.56 -0.73
CA ASP A 131 4.68 -16.77 -1.34
C ASP A 131 5.41 -15.44 -1.56
N LEU A 132 6.52 -15.25 -0.83
CA LEU A 132 7.39 -14.09 -0.97
C LEU A 132 7.95 -13.95 -2.39
N ASP A 133 8.35 -15.05 -3.02
CA ASP A 133 8.92 -15.01 -4.36
C ASP A 133 7.85 -14.60 -5.40
N GLU A 134 6.58 -14.92 -5.16
CA GLU A 134 5.46 -14.47 -5.99
C GLU A 134 5.23 -12.96 -5.84
N ALA A 135 5.26 -12.45 -4.61
CA ALA A 135 5.17 -11.02 -4.33
C ALA A 135 6.32 -10.24 -5.01
N GLU A 136 7.55 -10.73 -4.90
CA GLU A 136 8.72 -10.13 -5.54
C GLU A 136 8.59 -10.12 -7.07
N ARG A 137 8.23 -11.26 -7.67
CA ARG A 137 8.03 -11.37 -9.13
C ARG A 137 7.01 -10.36 -9.64
N PHE A 138 5.88 -10.21 -8.94
CA PHE A 138 4.85 -9.24 -9.31
C PHE A 138 5.41 -7.82 -9.40
N LEU A 139 6.16 -7.38 -8.38
CA LEU A 139 6.74 -6.03 -8.32
C LEU A 139 7.73 -5.80 -9.46
N VAL A 140 8.64 -6.76 -9.69
CA VAL A 140 9.65 -6.70 -10.75
C VAL A 140 9.03 -6.67 -12.15
N GLU A 141 7.97 -7.45 -12.39
CA GLU A 141 7.28 -7.47 -13.68
C GLU A 141 6.58 -6.14 -13.97
N HIS A 142 5.89 -5.57 -12.99
CA HIS A 142 5.20 -4.29 -13.16
C HIS A 142 6.19 -3.12 -13.28
N ALA A 143 7.35 -3.18 -12.62
CA ALA A 143 8.41 -2.18 -12.78
C ALA A 143 8.96 -2.13 -14.22
N LYS A 144 9.04 -3.28 -14.90
CA LYS A 144 9.48 -3.35 -16.30
C LYS A 144 8.46 -2.73 -17.26
N ILE A 145 7.17 -2.89 -16.97
CA ILE A 145 6.10 -2.34 -17.80
C ILE A 145 6.12 -0.81 -17.73
N ASP A 146 6.29 -0.24 -16.55
CA ASP A 146 6.35 1.22 -16.35
C ASP A 146 7.56 1.86 -17.05
N ASN A 147 8.68 1.14 -17.15
CA ASN A 147 9.88 1.61 -17.84
C ASN A 147 9.79 1.56 -19.38
N LEU A 148 8.74 0.95 -19.93
CA LEU A 148 8.51 0.82 -21.38
C LEU A 148 7.45 1.80 -21.92
N GLY A 149 6.74 2.52 -21.06
CA GLY A 149 5.75 3.56 -21.40
C GLY A 149 6.35 4.95 -21.55
#